data_AF-A0A7K9A2Y3-F1
#
_entry.id   AF-A0A7K9A2Y3-F1
#
_cell.length_a   1.000
_cell.length_b   1.000
_cell.length_c   1.000
_cell.angle_alpha   90.00
_cell.angle_beta   90.00
_cell.angle_gamma   90.00
#
_symmetry.space_group_name_H-M   'P 1'
#
loop_
_entity.id
_entity.type
_entity.pdbx_description
1 polymer ?
#
loop_
_entity_poly.entity_id
_entity_poly.type
_entity_poly.pdbx_seq_one_letter_code
_entity_poly.pdbx_strand_id
1 'polypeptide(L)' 'PQDSYMLQYFSELNQYLAVGVPTYFVTTGGYNFSSAEGINGICSSAGCDSDSLT' A
#
# COMPACT_ATOMS: atom_id res chain seq x y z
N PRO A 1 2.46 13.09 31.49
CA PRO A 1 3.76 13.02 32.21
C PRO A 1 4.86 13.66 31.36
N GLN A 2 5.69 14.51 31.94
CA GLN A 2 6.80 15.17 31.20
C GLN A 2 7.98 14.21 30.96
N ASP A 3 8.00 13.07 31.63
CA ASP A 3 8.99 12.00 31.62
C ASP A 3 8.48 10.71 30.96
N SER A 4 7.43 10.79 30.14
CA SER A 4 6.87 9.62 29.47
C SER A 4 7.84 9.07 28.43
N TYR A 5 8.09 7.75 28.46
CA TYR A 5 8.86 7.02 27.45
C TYR A 5 8.34 7.22 26.01
N MET A 6 7.05 7.58 25.85
CA MET A 6 6.44 7.92 24.57
C MET A 6 7.07 9.14 23.90
N LEU A 7 7.59 10.10 24.68
CA LEU A 7 8.26 11.28 24.13
C LEU A 7 9.52 10.88 23.36
N GLN A 8 10.32 9.96 23.92
CA GLN A 8 11.49 9.40 23.25
C GLN A 8 11.09 8.57 22.02
N TYR A 9 10.10 7.69 22.16
CA TYR A 9 9.59 6.85 21.07
C TYR A 9 9.17 7.67 19.84
N PHE A 10 8.35 8.70 20.01
CA PHE A 10 7.90 9.51 18.88
C PHE A 10 9.01 10.41 18.31
N SER A 11 9.95 10.86 19.13
CA SER A 11 11.14 11.59 18.65
C SER A 11 12.01 10.71 17.76
N GLU A 12 12.26 9.47 18.18
CA GLU A 12 13.05 8.51 17.41
C GLU A 12 12.33 8.07 16.13
N LEU A 13 11.00 7.85 16.18
CA LEU A 13 10.22 7.59 14.98
C LEU A 13 10.32 8.74 13.98
N ASN A 14 10.21 10.00 14.42
CA ASN A 14 10.33 11.16 13.54
C ASN A 14 11.74 11.27 12.93
N GLN A 15 12.76 10.97 13.71
CA GLN A 15 14.16 11.11 13.30
C GLN A 15 14.63 10.00 12.35
N TYR A 16 14.19 8.76 12.56
CA TYR A 16 14.80 7.59 11.91
C TYR A 16 13.86 6.81 11.00
N LEU A 17 12.54 6.94 11.16
CA LEU A 17 11.60 6.16 10.35
C LEU A 17 11.52 6.72 8.93
N ALA A 18 11.91 5.91 7.95
CA ALA A 18 11.93 6.30 6.54
C ALA A 18 10.55 6.19 5.85
N VAL A 19 9.61 5.44 6.42
CA VAL A 19 8.30 5.14 5.81
C VAL A 19 7.18 5.16 6.85
N GLY A 20 6.00 5.63 6.44
CA GLY A 20 4.82 5.68 7.32
C GLY A 20 4.15 4.33 7.54
N VAL A 21 2.94 4.39 8.08
CA VAL A 21 2.07 3.20 8.23
C VAL A 21 1.67 2.63 6.86
N PRO A 22 1.45 1.32 6.74
CA PRO A 22 1.03 0.72 5.48
C PRO A 22 -0.38 1.20 5.08
N THR A 23 -0.64 1.22 3.77
CA THR A 23 -1.96 1.49 3.18
C THR A 23 -2.42 0.26 2.40
N TYR A 24 -3.71 -0.06 2.49
CA TYR A 24 -4.32 -1.20 1.81
C TYR A 24 -5.34 -0.73 0.78
N PHE A 25 -5.12 -1.09 -0.48
CA PHE A 25 -6.07 -0.89 -1.57
C PHE A 25 -6.90 -2.15 -1.74
N VAL A 26 -8.14 -2.12 -1.24
CA VAL A 26 -8.99 -3.32 -1.12
C VAL A 26 -9.92 -3.43 -2.34
N THR A 27 -9.89 -4.59 -3.00
CA THR A 27 -10.88 -4.96 -4.01
C THR A 27 -12.07 -5.66 -3.34
N THR A 28 -13.28 -5.23 -3.68
CA THR A 28 -14.51 -5.89 -3.22
C THR A 28 -14.98 -6.91 -4.26
N GLY A 29 -15.98 -7.73 -3.90
CA GLY A 29 -16.57 -8.67 -4.85
C GLY A 29 -17.22 -7.97 -6.05
N GLY A 30 -17.15 -8.59 -7.23
CA GLY A 30 -17.74 -8.07 -8.47
C GLY A 30 -16.73 -7.82 -9.60
N TYR A 31 -15.43 -7.87 -9.30
CA TYR A 31 -14.38 -7.81 -10.32
C TYR A 31 -14.06 -9.20 -10.90
N ASN A 32 -13.97 -9.31 -12.23
CA ASN A 32 -13.74 -10.59 -12.90
C ASN A 32 -12.25 -10.87 -13.15
N PHE A 33 -11.58 -11.44 -12.15
CA PHE A 33 -10.17 -11.85 -12.24
C PHE A 33 -9.90 -13.04 -13.19
N SER A 34 -10.92 -13.67 -13.76
CA SER A 34 -10.76 -14.81 -14.68
C SER A 34 -10.78 -14.40 -16.15
N SER A 35 -11.09 -13.14 -16.46
CA SER A 35 -11.05 -12.60 -17.82
C SER A 35 -9.66 -12.05 -18.17
N ALA A 36 -9.29 -12.07 -19.44
CA ALA A 36 -8.03 -11.47 -19.89
C ALA A 36 -8.03 -9.97 -19.63
N GLU A 37 -9.16 -9.30 -19.87
CA GLU A 37 -9.36 -7.88 -19.60
C GLU A 37 -9.22 -7.56 -18.10
N GLY A 38 -9.80 -8.39 -17.23
CA GLY A 38 -9.68 -8.22 -15.78
C GLY A 38 -8.27 -8.51 -15.25
N ILE A 39 -7.53 -9.43 -15.87
CA ILE A 39 -6.13 -9.64 -15.51
C ILE A 39 -5.29 -8.43 -15.96
N ASN A 40 -5.50 -7.96 -17.19
CA ASN A 40 -4.75 -6.85 -17.77
C ASN A 40 -4.89 -5.56 -16.94
N GLY A 41 -6.07 -5.27 -16.39
CA GLY A 41 -6.28 -4.11 -15.51
C GLY A 41 -5.68 -4.21 -14.10
N ILE A 42 -5.08 -5.34 -13.73
CA ILE A 42 -4.47 -5.54 -12.40
C ILE A 42 -2.97 -5.83 -12.49
N CYS A 43 -2.48 -6.54 -13.50
CA CYS A 43 -1.09 -6.96 -13.60
C CYS A 43 -0.14 -5.83 -14.06
N SER A 44 1.17 -6.03 -13.83
CA SER A 44 2.24 -5.12 -14.28
C SER A 44 3.33 -5.81 -15.10
N SER A 45 3.02 -7.00 -15.62
CA SER A 45 3.88 -7.72 -16.55
C SER A 45 3.78 -7.15 -17.97
N ALA A 46 4.65 -7.61 -18.87
CA ALA A 46 4.58 -7.23 -20.27
C ALA A 46 3.22 -7.62 -20.87
N GLY A 47 2.53 -6.65 -21.48
CA GLY A 47 1.22 -6.84 -22.11
C GLY A 47 0.00 -6.45 -21.25
N CYS A 48 0.21 -6.02 -20.00
CA CYS A 48 -0.83 -5.43 -19.16
C CYS A 48 -1.15 -3.99 -19.59
N ASP A 49 -2.29 -3.46 -19.12
CA ASP A 49 -2.68 -2.07 -19.40
C ASP A 49 -1.70 -1.08 -18.75
N SER A 50 -1.57 0.12 -19.32
CA SER A 50 -0.62 1.13 -18.81
C SER A 50 -1.06 1.78 -17.50
N ASP A 51 -2.34 1.62 -17.15
CA ASP A 51 -3.02 2.18 -15.98
C ASP A 51 -3.53 1.09 -15.03
N SER A 52 -2.91 -0.09 -15.09
CA SER A 52 -3.19 -1.21 -14.18
C SER A 52 -2.86 -0.88 -12.73
N LEU A 53 -3.46 -1.64 -11.81
CA LEU A 53 -3.31 -1.42 -10.37
C LEU A 53 -1.86 -1.63 -9.85
N THR A 54 -1.11 -2.57 -10.45
CA THR A 54 0.23 -2.98 -9.95
C THR A 54 1.38 -2.43 -10.79
#